data_AF-A0A6P2V367-F1
#
_entry.id   AF-A0A6P2V367-F1
#
_cell.length_a   1.000
_cell.length_b   1.000
_cell.length_c   1.000
_cell.angle_alpha   90.00
_cell.angle_beta   90.00
_cell.angle_gamma   90.00
#
_symmetry.space_group_name_H-M   'P 1'
#
loop_
_entity.id
_entity.type
_entity.pdbx_description
1 polymer ?
#
loop_
_entity_poly.entity_id
_entity_poly.type
_entity_poly.pdbx_seq_one_letter_code
_entity_poly.pdbx_strand_id
1 'polypeptide(L)'
;MNRRLGAGSYLICMSSVIIAWSLLVALACVGFAAKGNLGLAGLNTLVSTSGTAVGIVFYGASARRLRDLNIPGWAVKVLAFPLIAVIVLPLLCFLSGPRWANDFGAAPAPSGLLKTAAALMLFGVAIGVSPWALGVYLHMRRALLAGAI
;
A
#
# COMPACT_ATOMS: atom_id res chain seq x y z
N MET A 1 -17.80 -6.20 -11.90
CA MET A 1 -16.60 -5.99 -12.76
C MET A 1 -15.47 -6.93 -12.33
N ASN A 2 -15.29 -8.05 -13.04
CA ASN A 2 -14.16 -8.99 -12.87
C ASN A 2 -12.95 -8.54 -13.69
N ARG A 3 -12.21 -7.52 -13.22
CA ARG A 3 -11.02 -7.03 -13.93
C ARG A 3 -9.74 -7.51 -13.24
N ARG A 4 -8.92 -8.28 -13.96
CA ARG A 4 -7.55 -8.68 -13.54
C ARG A 4 -6.64 -7.45 -13.42
N LEU A 5 -5.52 -7.60 -12.70
CA LEU A 5 -4.51 -6.56 -12.54
C LEU A 5 -3.10 -7.16 -12.70
N GLY A 6 -2.36 -6.68 -13.70
CA GLY A 6 -0.99 -7.12 -13.97
C GLY A 6 0.00 -6.61 -12.92
N ALA A 7 1.12 -7.33 -12.74
CA ALA A 7 2.14 -7.08 -11.72
C ALA A 7 2.64 -5.63 -11.67
N GLY A 8 3.00 -5.06 -12.83
CA GLY A 8 3.52 -3.69 -12.89
C GLY A 8 2.49 -2.64 -12.47
N SER A 9 1.23 -2.80 -12.88
CA SER A 9 0.15 -1.90 -12.44
C SER A 9 -0.16 -2.06 -10.96
N TYR A 10 -0.11 -3.29 -10.45
CA TYR A 10 -0.30 -3.57 -9.04
C TYR A 10 0.79 -2.90 -8.19
N LEU A 11 2.06 -3.09 -8.55
CA LEU A 11 3.19 -2.52 -7.83
C LEU A 11 3.19 -0.99 -7.87
N ILE A 12 2.93 -0.38 -9.03
CA ILE A 12 2.77 1.09 -9.14
C ILE A 12 1.65 1.58 -8.21
N CYS A 13 0.49 0.94 -8.24
CA CYS A 13 -0.67 1.32 -7.43
C CYS A 13 -0.40 1.21 -5.94
N MET A 14 0.23 0.11 -5.49
CA MET A 14 0.52 -0.10 -4.07
C MET A 14 1.59 0.87 -3.58
N SER A 15 2.68 1.02 -4.33
CA SER A 15 3.76 1.94 -3.98
C SER A 15 3.28 3.39 -3.94
N SER A 16 2.48 3.84 -4.91
CA SER A 16 1.97 5.21 -4.93
C SER A 16 1.03 5.52 -3.76
N VAL A 17 0.13 4.58 -3.42
CA VAL A 17 -0.78 4.72 -2.28
C VAL A 17 -0.01 4.80 -0.96
N ILE A 18 1.00 3.94 -0.77
CA ILE A 18 1.85 3.97 0.43
C ILE A 18 2.66 5.25 0.53
N ILE A 19 3.23 5.74 -0.58
CA ILE A 19 3.94 7.02 -0.62
C ILE A 19 3.00 8.16 -0.24
N ALA A 20 1.82 8.24 -0.87
CA ALA A 20 0.85 9.30 -0.60
C ALA A 20 0.39 9.29 0.85
N TRP A 21 0.09 8.12 1.40
CA TRP A 21 -0.28 7.98 2.81
C TRP A 21 0.84 8.39 3.75
N SER A 22 2.08 7.94 3.49
CA SER A 22 3.25 8.29 4.30
C SER A 22 3.51 9.81 4.31
N LEU A 23 3.40 10.45 3.14
CA LEU A 23 3.52 11.91 3.03
C LEU A 23 2.40 12.64 3.76
N LEU A 24 1.16 12.14 3.68
CA LEU A 24 0.02 12.70 4.42
C LEU A 24 0.22 12.61 5.92
N VAL A 25 0.73 11.49 6.44
CA VAL A 25 1.06 11.33 7.87
C VAL A 25 2.15 12.30 8.29
N ALA A 26 3.23 12.42 7.51
CA ALA A 26 4.31 13.36 7.80
C ALA A 26 3.82 14.81 7.78
N LEU A 27 2.97 15.18 6.81
CA LEU A 27 2.35 16.50 6.73
C LEU A 27 1.44 16.77 7.93
N ALA A 28 0.64 15.80 8.37
CA ALA A 28 -0.18 15.93 9.57
C ALA A 28 0.68 16.20 10.82
N CYS A 29 1.83 15.54 10.92
CA CYS A 29 2.76 15.71 12.04
C CYS A 29 3.46 17.09 12.00
N VAL A 30 4.14 17.41 10.91
CA VAL A 30 4.99 18.61 10.81
C VAL A 30 4.18 19.87 10.49
N GLY A 31 3.15 19.74 9.66
CA GLY A 31 2.33 20.86 9.20
C GLY A 31 1.25 21.30 10.18
N PHE A 32 0.71 20.37 10.97
CA PHE A 32 -0.43 20.64 11.86
C PHE A 32 -0.13 20.36 13.33
N ALA A 33 0.32 19.15 13.68
CA ALA A 33 0.54 18.79 15.08
C ALA A 33 1.67 19.60 15.72
N ALA A 34 2.80 19.78 15.03
CA ALA A 34 3.91 20.60 15.50
C ALA A 34 3.56 22.08 15.74
N LYS A 35 2.45 22.55 15.14
CA LYS A 35 1.97 23.94 15.28
C LYS A 35 0.84 24.08 16.30
N GLY A 36 0.54 23.02 17.06
CA GLY A 36 -0.58 23.00 18.02
C GLY A 36 -1.97 22.91 17.40
N ASN A 37 -2.09 22.82 16.07
CA ASN A 37 -3.38 22.77 15.38
C ASN A 37 -4.03 21.38 15.41
N LEU A 38 -3.29 20.35 15.82
CA LEU A 38 -3.76 18.97 15.83
C LEU A 38 -3.25 18.24 17.08
N GLY A 39 -4.17 17.95 18.00
CA GLY A 39 -3.87 17.17 19.21
C GLY A 39 -3.72 15.67 18.95
N LEU A 40 -3.29 14.94 19.98
CA LEU A 40 -3.03 13.50 19.94
C LEU A 40 -4.20 12.67 19.40
N ALA A 41 -5.43 12.95 19.86
CA ALA A 41 -6.62 12.24 19.44
C ALA A 41 -6.92 12.46 17.95
N GLY A 42 -6.78 13.71 17.47
CA GLY A 42 -6.95 14.07 16.06
C GLY A 42 -5.92 13.37 15.18
N LEU A 43 -4.65 13.38 15.59
CA LEU A 43 -3.57 12.72 14.86
C LEU A 43 -3.79 11.20 14.77
N ASN A 44 -4.15 10.53 15.88
CA ASN A 44 -4.43 9.09 15.88
C ASN A 44 -5.64 8.73 15.01
N THR A 45 -6.69 9.55 15.05
CA THR A 45 -7.89 9.34 14.24
C THR A 45 -7.57 9.48 12.76
N LEU A 46 -6.83 10.52 12.37
CA LEU A 46 -6.39 10.75 10.99
C LEU A 46 -5.55 9.57 10.47
N VAL A 47 -4.56 9.12 11.23
CA VAL A 47 -3.71 7.99 10.82
C VAL A 47 -4.52 6.69 10.71
N SER A 48 -5.42 6.42 11.65
CA SER A 48 -6.22 5.19 11.65
C SER A 48 -7.24 5.16 10.50
N THR A 49 -7.95 6.27 10.27
CA THR A 49 -8.95 6.38 9.20
C THR A 49 -8.31 6.34 7.82
N SER A 50 -7.23 7.11 7.61
CA SER A 50 -6.48 7.07 6.34
C SER A 50 -5.82 5.71 6.11
N GLY A 51 -5.28 5.07 7.15
CA GLY A 51 -4.74 3.71 7.07
C GLY A 51 -5.80 2.66 6.70
N THR A 52 -7.02 2.82 7.21
CA THR A 52 -8.16 1.96 6.84
C THR A 52 -8.49 2.13 5.35
N ALA A 53 -8.51 3.36 4.83
CA ALA A 53 -8.73 3.62 3.41
C ALA A 53 -7.64 2.97 2.53
N VAL A 54 -6.37 3.04 2.95
CA VAL A 54 -5.26 2.32 2.31
C VAL A 54 -5.53 0.82 2.31
N GLY A 55 -5.95 0.24 3.44
CA GLY A 55 -6.30 -1.18 3.56
C GLY A 55 -7.39 -1.62 2.57
N ILE A 56 -8.41 -0.80 2.36
CA ILE A 56 -9.49 -1.07 1.38
C ILE A 56 -8.91 -1.11 -0.05
N VAL A 57 -8.05 -0.16 -0.41
CA VAL A 57 -7.39 -0.12 -1.72
C VAL A 57 -6.49 -1.33 -1.92
N PHE A 58 -5.70 -1.69 -0.90
CA PHE A 58 -4.87 -2.89 -0.89
C PHE A 58 -5.70 -4.14 -1.14
N TYR A 59 -6.75 -4.35 -0.35
CA TYR A 59 -7.63 -5.50 -0.51
C TYR A 59 -8.21 -5.61 -1.93
N GLY A 60 -8.72 -4.51 -2.46
CA GLY A 60 -9.32 -4.47 -3.80
C GLY A 60 -8.32 -4.82 -4.91
N ALA A 61 -7.13 -4.25 -4.88
CA ALA A 61 -6.14 -4.50 -5.93
C ALA A 61 -5.41 -5.85 -5.75
N SER A 62 -5.19 -6.34 -4.52
CA SER A 62 -4.67 -7.68 -4.27
C SER A 62 -5.66 -8.75 -4.73
N ALA A 63 -6.98 -8.56 -4.54
CA ALA A 63 -7.98 -9.52 -5.02
C ALA A 63 -7.98 -9.62 -6.55
N ARG A 64 -7.78 -8.50 -7.22
CA ARG A 64 -7.64 -8.44 -8.69
C ARG A 64 -6.31 -9.04 -9.17
N ARG A 65 -5.24 -8.96 -8.36
CA ARG A 65 -3.94 -9.57 -8.63
C ARG A 65 -3.99 -11.09 -8.45
N LEU A 66 -4.64 -11.60 -7.41
CA LEU A 66 -4.82 -13.04 -7.22
C LEU A 66 -5.60 -13.68 -8.35
N ARG A 67 -6.67 -13.03 -8.82
CA ARG A 67 -7.40 -13.48 -10.02
C ARG A 67 -6.53 -13.52 -11.27
N ASP A 68 -5.49 -12.68 -11.34
CA ASP A 68 -4.52 -12.76 -12.45
C ASP A 68 -3.66 -14.02 -12.40
N LEU A 69 -3.48 -14.59 -11.22
CA LEU A 69 -2.73 -15.82 -10.97
C LEU A 69 -3.65 -17.05 -10.94
N ASN A 70 -4.90 -16.91 -11.40
CA ASN A 70 -5.96 -17.92 -11.30
C ASN A 70 -6.28 -18.35 -9.86
N ILE A 71 -6.04 -17.47 -8.87
CA ILE A 71 -6.36 -17.69 -7.46
C ILE A 71 -7.67 -16.96 -7.12
N PRO A 72 -8.61 -17.59 -6.38
CA PRO A 72 -9.85 -16.94 -6.02
C PRO A 72 -9.62 -15.70 -5.14
N GLY A 73 -10.32 -14.60 -5.44
CA GLY A 73 -10.09 -13.32 -4.77
C GLY A 73 -10.35 -13.31 -3.25
N TRP A 74 -11.12 -14.27 -2.72
CA TRP A 74 -11.30 -14.41 -1.28
C TRP A 74 -10.02 -14.85 -0.55
N ALA A 75 -9.05 -15.45 -1.26
CA ALA A 75 -7.77 -15.84 -0.69
C ALA A 75 -6.97 -14.64 -0.17
N VAL A 76 -7.27 -13.40 -0.61
CA VAL A 76 -6.71 -12.18 0.00
C VAL A 76 -6.99 -12.14 1.50
N LYS A 77 -8.15 -12.62 1.97
CA LYS A 77 -8.49 -12.61 3.39
C LYS A 77 -7.54 -13.47 4.22
N VAL A 78 -7.08 -14.59 3.63
CA VAL A 78 -6.10 -15.49 4.26
C VAL A 78 -4.69 -14.90 4.14
N LEU A 79 -4.35 -14.37 2.97
CA LEU A 79 -3.03 -13.75 2.71
C LEU A 79 -2.83 -12.41 3.43
N ALA A 80 -3.90 -11.76 3.91
CA ALA A 80 -3.84 -10.52 4.68
C ALA A 80 -3.24 -10.71 6.08
N PHE A 81 -2.99 -11.95 6.52
CA PHE A 81 -2.19 -12.20 7.73
C PHE A 81 -0.78 -11.60 7.54
N PRO A 82 -0.30 -10.74 8.46
CA PRO A 82 0.86 -9.85 8.22
C PRO A 82 2.12 -10.54 7.72
N LEU A 83 2.44 -11.74 8.24
CA LEU A 83 3.61 -12.50 7.82
C LEU A 83 3.48 -13.06 6.39
N ILE A 84 2.26 -13.47 6.03
CA ILE A 84 1.94 -14.05 4.72
C ILE A 84 1.87 -12.92 3.68
N ALA A 85 1.32 -11.76 4.04
CA ALA A 85 1.29 -10.57 3.20
C ALA A 85 2.71 -10.11 2.82
N VAL A 86 3.62 -10.03 3.80
CA VAL A 86 4.99 -9.57 3.59
C VAL A 86 5.80 -10.48 2.66
N ILE A 87 5.55 -11.80 2.69
CA ILE A 87 6.28 -12.77 1.87
C ILE A 87 5.59 -12.99 0.52
N VAL A 88 4.28 -13.17 0.53
CA VAL A 88 3.51 -13.57 -0.65
C VAL A 88 3.23 -12.39 -1.57
N LEU A 89 2.88 -11.19 -1.07
CA LEU A 89 2.55 -10.05 -1.93
C LEU A 89 3.71 -9.62 -2.85
N PRO A 90 4.98 -9.59 -2.39
CA PRO A 90 6.12 -9.37 -3.29
C PRO A 90 6.28 -10.49 -4.31
N LEU A 91 6.08 -11.76 -3.92
CA LEU A 91 6.11 -12.90 -4.85
C LEU A 91 5.03 -12.77 -5.94
N LEU A 92 3.84 -12.26 -5.61
CA LEU A 92 2.80 -12.00 -6.62
C LEU A 92 3.24 -10.95 -7.66
N CYS A 93 4.23 -10.10 -7.38
CA CYS A 93 4.78 -9.16 -8.36
C CYS A 93 5.70 -9.85 -9.39
N PHE A 94 6.24 -11.03 -9.07
CA PHE A 94 7.16 -11.77 -9.94
C PHE A 94 6.53 -13.00 -10.61
N LEU A 95 5.43 -13.51 -10.07
CA LEU A 95 4.70 -14.63 -10.66
C LEU A 95 3.80 -14.16 -11.81
N SER A 96 3.79 -14.89 -12.92
CA SER A 96 2.79 -14.73 -13.98
C SER A 96 1.93 -15.99 -14.05
N GLY A 97 0.60 -15.82 -14.02
CA GLY A 97 -0.32 -16.94 -14.16
C GLY A 97 -0.35 -17.46 -15.60
N PRO A 98 -0.67 -18.75 -15.82
CA PRO A 98 -0.87 -19.29 -17.16
C PRO A 98 -1.95 -18.49 -17.90
N ARG A 99 -1.58 -17.84 -19.01
CA ARG A 99 -2.45 -16.93 -19.78
C ARG A 99 -3.67 -17.60 -20.40
N TRP A 100 -3.64 -18.93 -20.50
CA TRP A 100 -4.69 -19.79 -21.05
C TRP A 100 -5.69 -20.28 -19.99
N ALA A 101 -5.43 -20.08 -18.70
CA ALA A 101 -6.38 -20.36 -17.63
C ALA A 101 -7.35 -19.18 -17.49
N ASN A 102 -8.62 -19.41 -17.86
CA ASN A 102 -9.56 -18.33 -18.23
C ASN A 102 -10.78 -18.23 -17.32
N ASP A 103 -10.64 -18.56 -16.02
CA ASP A 103 -11.78 -18.53 -15.08
C ASP A 103 -12.16 -17.10 -14.64
N PHE A 104 -11.29 -16.12 -14.87
CA PHE A 104 -11.43 -14.74 -14.37
C PHE A 104 -11.34 -13.65 -15.44
N GLY A 105 -11.48 -14.02 -16.72
CA GLY A 105 -11.47 -13.13 -17.88
C GLY A 105 -10.08 -12.84 -18.46
N ALA A 106 -10.06 -11.98 -19.49
CA ALA A 106 -8.88 -11.72 -20.31
C ALA A 106 -7.64 -11.31 -19.49
N ALA A 107 -6.51 -11.96 -19.77
CA ALA A 107 -5.24 -11.65 -19.14
C ALA A 107 -4.80 -10.19 -19.45
N PRO A 108 -4.27 -9.46 -18.46
CA PRO A 108 -3.72 -8.13 -18.68
C PRO A 108 -2.50 -8.21 -19.60
N ALA A 109 -2.33 -7.20 -20.45
CA ALA A 109 -1.17 -7.09 -21.33
C ALA A 109 0.15 -7.14 -20.50
N PRO A 110 1.21 -7.77 -21.03
CA PRO A 110 2.51 -7.79 -20.36
C PRO A 110 2.99 -6.37 -20.05
N SER A 111 3.59 -6.20 -18.88
CA SER A 111 4.25 -4.93 -18.54
C SER A 111 5.48 -4.77 -19.42
N GLY A 112 5.58 -3.65 -20.16
CA GLY A 112 6.80 -3.27 -20.86
C GLY A 112 7.90 -2.80 -19.88
N LEU A 113 9.16 -2.78 -20.34
CA LEU A 113 10.35 -2.41 -19.56
C LEU A 113 10.21 -1.09 -18.80
N LEU A 114 9.64 -0.06 -19.45
CA LEU A 114 9.43 1.25 -18.85
C LEU A 114 8.50 1.18 -17.63
N LYS A 115 7.45 0.37 -17.71
CA LYS A 115 6.47 0.22 -16.64
C LYS A 115 7.03 -0.56 -15.46
N THR A 116 7.85 -1.58 -15.73
CA THR A 116 8.57 -2.31 -14.67
C THR A 116 9.61 -1.42 -14.00
N ALA A 117 10.39 -0.65 -14.76
CA ALA A 117 11.35 0.30 -14.19
C ALA A 117 10.65 1.35 -13.29
N ALA A 118 9.56 1.94 -13.77
CA ALA A 118 8.75 2.87 -12.97
C ALA A 118 8.18 2.22 -11.69
N ALA A 119 7.71 0.97 -11.80
CA ALA A 119 7.18 0.23 -10.66
C ALA A 119 8.25 -0.03 -9.58
N LEU A 120 9.46 -0.43 -10.01
CA LEU A 120 10.59 -0.67 -9.11
C LEU A 120 11.10 0.62 -8.47
N MET A 121 11.20 1.71 -9.24
CA MET A 121 11.58 3.02 -8.71
C MET A 121 10.60 3.49 -7.63
N LEU A 122 9.29 3.44 -7.91
CA LEU A 122 8.27 3.80 -6.91
C LEU A 122 8.32 2.89 -5.69
N PHE A 123 8.57 1.59 -5.89
CA PHE A 123 8.74 0.66 -4.77
C PHE A 123 9.93 1.02 -3.89
N GLY A 124 11.09 1.35 -4.50
CA GLY A 124 12.26 1.83 -3.76
C GLY A 124 11.98 3.10 -2.96
N VAL A 125 11.27 4.07 -3.56
CA VAL A 125 10.84 5.29 -2.86
C VAL A 125 9.90 4.96 -1.69
N ALA A 126 8.94 4.05 -1.88
CA ALA A 126 8.04 3.63 -0.81
C ALA A 126 8.79 3.00 0.37
N ILE A 127 9.83 2.20 0.10
CA ILE A 127 10.70 1.61 1.14
C ILE A 127 11.41 2.69 1.96
N GLY A 128 11.87 3.78 1.34
CA GLY A 128 12.54 4.86 2.06
C GLY A 128 11.58 5.78 2.83
N VAL A 129 10.47 6.16 2.18
CA VAL A 129 9.52 7.16 2.72
C VAL A 129 8.71 6.60 3.88
N SER A 130 8.34 5.30 3.86
CA SER A 130 7.48 4.73 4.89
C SER A 130 8.13 4.67 6.29
N PRO A 131 9.37 4.17 6.46
CA PRO A 131 10.07 4.20 7.74
C PRO A 131 10.34 5.61 8.23
N TRP A 132 10.67 6.54 7.33
CA TRP A 132 10.85 7.95 7.67
C TRP A 132 9.56 8.55 8.24
N ALA A 133 8.42 8.39 7.56
CA ALA A 133 7.13 8.89 8.01
C ALA A 133 6.70 8.26 9.34
N LEU A 134 6.96 6.97 9.54
CA LEU A 134 6.74 6.28 10.81
C LEU A 134 7.59 6.90 11.93
N GLY A 135 8.87 7.18 11.67
CA GLY A 135 9.75 7.86 12.63
C GLY A 135 9.22 9.23 13.04
N VAL A 136 8.78 10.04 12.07
CA VAL A 136 8.16 11.35 12.30
C VAL A 136 6.89 11.21 13.15
N TYR A 137 6.00 10.27 12.81
CA TYR A 137 4.77 10.02 13.56
C TYR A 137 5.05 9.59 15.00
N LEU A 138 5.97 8.64 15.23
CA LEU A 138 6.31 8.16 16.56
C LEU A 138 6.94 9.27 17.42
N HIS A 139 7.82 10.08 16.84
CA HIS A 139 8.40 11.22 17.52
C HIS A 139 7.32 12.24 17.92
N MET A 140 6.46 12.65 16.98
CA MET A 140 5.39 13.62 17.23
C MET A 140 4.38 13.10 18.26
N ARG A 141 3.97 11.83 18.16
CA ARG A 141 3.05 11.19 19.11
C ARG A 141 3.63 11.19 20.53
N ARG A 142 4.93 10.94 20.69
CA ARG A 142 5.60 11.00 22.00
C ARG A 142 5.65 12.43 22.54
N ALA A 143 5.95 13.42 21.70
CA ALA A 143 5.97 14.82 22.11
C ALA A 143 4.59 15.31 22.59
N LEU A 144 3.51 14.96 21.86
CA LEU A 144 2.14 15.25 22.26
C LEU A 144 1.71 14.52 23.55
N LEU A 145 2.16 13.28 23.74
CA LEU A 145 1.91 12.53 25.00
C LEU A 145 2.62 13.15 26.20
N ALA A 146 3.79 13.74 25.99
CA ALA A 146 4.57 14.42 27.01
C ALA A 146 4.12 15.87 27.29
N GLY A 147 3.16 16.40 26.53
CA GLY A 147 2.74 17.80 26.61
C GLY A 147 3.84 18.79 26.22
N ALA A 148 4.80 18.37 25.40
CA ALA A 148 5.93 19.19 24.97
C ALA A 148 5.59 20.17 23.82
N ILE A 149 4.35 20.10 23.32
CA ILE A 149 3.79 20.88 22.21
C ILE A 149 2.35 21.22 22.55
#